data_AF-A0AAN2TRA9-F1
#
_entry.id   AF-A0AAN2TRA9-F1
#
_cell.length_a   1.000
_cell.length_b   1.000
_cell.length_c   1.000
_cell.angle_alpha   90.00
_cell.angle_beta   90.00
_cell.angle_gamma   90.00
#
_symmetry.space_group_name_H-M   'P 1'
#
loop_
_entity.id
_entity.type
_entity.pdbx_description
1 polymer ?
#
loop_
_entity_poly.entity_id
_entity_poly.type
_entity_poly.pdbx_seq_one_letter_code
_entity_poly.pdbx_strand_id
1 'polypeptide(L)' 'MRWGAFFCTSVVVVLIILYEWPRMKQNPKKDKMAFLTLLLTGLILSMFNLPQMSGPTQWIETLFRPFGEFMEK' A
#
# COMPACT_ATOMS: atom_id res chain seq x y z
N MET A 1 4.49 -14.69 2.05
CA MET A 1 4.89 -13.31 2.40
C MET A 1 6.39 -13.17 2.18
N ARG A 2 6.81 -12.29 1.27
CA ARG A 2 8.24 -12.05 1.01
C ARG A 2 8.78 -11.11 2.10
N TRP A 3 9.00 -11.64 3.30
CA TRP A 3 9.47 -10.87 4.47
C TRP A 3 10.73 -10.03 4.16
N GLY A 4 11.63 -10.52 3.30
CA GLY A 4 12.80 -9.76 2.86
C GLY A 4 12.47 -8.47 2.08
N ALA A 5 11.41 -8.47 1.26
CA ALA A 5 10.98 -7.27 0.56
C ALA A 5 10.42 -6.22 1.53
N PHE A 6 9.65 -6.67 2.53
CA PHE A 6 9.11 -5.80 3.57
C PHE A 6 10.23 -5.14 4.41
N PHE A 7 11.22 -5.93 4.83
CA PHE A 7 12.38 -5.40 5.56
C PHE A 7 13.17 -4.39 4.73
N CYS A 8 13.46 -4.67 3.46
CA CYS A 8 14.13 -3.72 2.57
C CYS A 8 13.33 -2.42 2.43
N THR A 9 12.02 -2.50 2.18
CA THR A 9 11.18 -1.30 2.06
C THR A 9 11.15 -0.51 3.38
N SER A 10 11.06 -1.19 4.52
CA SER A 10 11.07 -0.54 5.84
C SER A 10 12.39 0.21 6.09
N VAL A 11 13.53 -0.39 5.76
CA VAL A 11 14.84 0.28 5.87
C VAL A 11 14.91 1.51 4.98
N VAL A 12 14.44 1.42 3.74
CA VAL A 12 14.40 2.57 2.81
C VAL A 12 13.52 3.69 3.37
N VAL A 13 12.34 3.37 3.91
CA VAL A 13 11.46 4.38 4.54
C VAL A 13 12.12 5.04 5.74
N VAL A 14 12.79 4.27 6.61
CA VAL A 14 13.51 4.81 7.76
C VAL A 14 14.65 5.74 7.33
N LEU A 15 15.41 5.37 6.29
CA LEU A 15 16.46 6.21 5.73
C LEU A 15 15.92 7.52 5.14
N ILE A 16 14.80 7.45 4.42
CA ILE A 16 14.11 8.63 3.88
C ILE A 16 13.66 9.54 5.03
N ILE A 17 13.05 8.99 6.09
CA ILE A 17 12.63 9.77 7.25
C ILE A 17 13.86 10.41 7.93
N LEU A 18 14.94 9.67 8.18
CA LEU A 18 16.15 10.18 8.80
C LEU A 18 16.82 11.31 8.00
N TYR A 19 16.78 11.23 6.66
CA TYR A 19 17.35 12.26 5.78
C TYR A 19 16.45 13.49 5.67
N GLU A 20 15.14 13.29 5.49
CA GLU A 20 14.19 14.37 5.28
C GLU A 20 13.84 15.09 6.60
N TRP A 21 13.89 14.43 7.75
CA TRP A 21 13.57 14.99 9.07
C TRP A 21 14.42 16.20 9.49
N PRO A 22 15.77 16.18 9.40
CA PRO A 22 16.59 17.35 9.67
C PRO A 22 16.39 18.45 8.62
N ARG A 23 16.14 18.09 7.35
CA ARG A 23 15.91 19.02 6.24
C ARG A 23 14.56 19.74 6.36
N MET A 24 13.52 19.04 6.81
CA MET A 24 12.17 19.57 7.03
C MET A 24 12.05 20.47 8.26
N LYS A 25 13.06 20.55 9.13
CA LYS A 25 13.05 21.46 10.29
C LYS A 25 12.95 22.94 9.86
N GLN A 26 13.27 23.27 8.61
CA GLN A 26 13.10 24.59 8.02
C GLN A 26 11.74 24.81 7.32
N ASN A 27 10.96 23.76 7.06
CA ASN A 27 9.71 23.83 6.30
C ASN A 27 8.46 23.85 7.20
N PRO A 28 7.32 24.40 6.73
CA PRO A 28 6.11 24.50 7.53
C PRO A 28 5.59 23.11 7.96
N LYS A 29 5.06 23.02 9.19
CA LYS A 29 4.63 21.77 9.83
C LYS A 29 3.61 20.94 9.00
N LYS A 30 2.89 21.58 8.07
CA LYS A 30 1.92 20.94 7.17
C LYS A 30 2.58 20.01 6.14
N ASP A 31 3.75 20.38 5.63
CA ASP A 31 4.46 19.60 4.62
C ASP A 31 5.03 18.32 5.22
N LYS A 32 5.44 18.39 6.48
CA LYS A 32 5.89 17.23 7.26
C LYS A 32 4.80 16.17 7.43
N MET A 33 3.55 16.62 7.62
CA MET A 33 2.40 15.72 7.72
C MET A 33 2.07 15.07 6.38
N ALA A 34 2.08 15.83 5.28
CA ALA A 34 1.83 15.31 3.93
C ALA A 34 2.89 14.28 3.50
N PHE A 35 4.16 14.53 3.84
CA PHE A 35 5.25 13.59 3.58
C PHE A 35 5.08 12.28 4.36
N LEU A 36 4.74 12.39 5.65
CA LEU A 36 4.54 11.21 6.50
C LEU A 36 3.34 10.38 6.03
N THR A 37 2.24 11.01 5.64
CA THR A 37 1.06 10.30 5.13
C THR A 37 1.34 9.61 3.79
N LEU A 38 2.08 10.26 2.88
CA LEU A 38 2.52 9.63 1.62
C LEU A 38 3.41 8.41 1.87
N LEU A 39 4.38 8.50 2.78
CA LEU A 39 5.26 7.39 3.13
C LEU A 39 4.50 6.22 3.77
N LEU A 40 3.62 6.51 4.74
CA LEU A 40 2.75 5.50 5.36
C LEU A 40 1.87 4.82 4.32
N THR A 41 1.30 5.59 3.39
CA THR A 41 0.49 5.05 2.30
C THR A 41 1.31 4.11 1.42
N GLY A 42 2.53 4.51 1.01
CA GLY A 42 3.43 3.65 0.25
C GLY A 42 3.85 2.38 0.99
N LEU A 43 4.06 2.46 2.32
CA LEU A 43 4.43 1.31 3.15
C LEU A 43 3.26 0.32 3.28
N ILE A 44 2.04 0.83 3.48
CA ILE A 44 0.82 0.03 3.48
C ILE A 44 0.61 -0.63 2.10
N LEU A 45 0.73 0.14 1.02
CA LEU A 45 0.62 -0.39 -0.34
C LEU A 45 1.69 -1.43 -0.66
N SER A 46 2.91 -1.28 -0.13
CA SER A 46 3.98 -2.28 -0.28
C SER A 46 3.68 -3.60 0.42
N MET A 47 2.80 -3.63 1.44
CA MET A 47 2.33 -4.87 2.04
C MET A 47 1.28 -5.57 1.17
N PHE A 48 0.56 -4.82 0.33
CA PHE A 48 -0.35 -5.39 -0.64
C PHE A 48 0.42 -5.92 -1.85
N ASN A 49 0.21 -7.20 -2.17
CA ASN A 49 0.79 -7.80 -3.35
C ASN A 49 -0.05 -7.40 -4.58
N LEU A 50 0.05 -6.14 -5.00
CA LEU A 50 -0.70 -5.56 -6.13
C LEU A 50 -0.71 -6.43 -7.40
N PRO A 51 0.37 -7.14 -7.79
CA PRO A 51 0.35 -8.03 -8.96
C PRO A 51 -0.47 -9.32 -8.75
N GLN A 52 -0.68 -9.75 -7.50
CA GLN A 52 -1.50 -10.91 -7.15
C GLN A 52 -2.87 -10.53 -6.60
N MET A 53 -3.20 -9.23 -6.52
CA MET A 53 -4.58 -8.82 -6.27
C MET A 53 -5.41 -9.29 -7.45
N SER A 54 -6.39 -10.15 -7.15
CA SER A 54 -7.37 -10.63 -8.10
C SER A 54 -7.89 -9.43 -8.90
N GLY A 55 -7.72 -9.45 -10.22
CA GLY A 55 -8.14 -8.34 -11.06
C GLY A 55 -9.64 -8.08 -10.91
N PRO A 56 -10.15 -6.87 -11.21
CA PRO A 56 -11.57 -6.51 -11.01
C PRO A 56 -12.55 -7.52 -11.63
N THR A 57 -12.13 -8.21 -12.68
CA THR A 57 -12.84 -9.34 -13.31
C THR A 57 -13.12 -10.49 -12.34
N GLN A 58 -12.16 -10.88 -11.49
CA GLN A 58 -12.34 -11.94 -10.49
C GLN A 58 -13.26 -11.50 -9.33
N TRP A 59 -13.36 -10.21 -9.07
CA TRP A 59 -14.31 -9.68 -8.08
C TRP A 59 -15.73 -9.80 -8.60
N ILE A 60 -15.96 -9.40 -9.85
CA ILE A 60 -17.24 -9.59 -10.55
C ILE A 60 -17.62 -11.06 -10.55
N GLU A 61 -16.68 -11.94 -10.92
CA GLU A 61 -16.91 -13.37 -10.94
C GLU A 61 -17.27 -13.91 -9.55
N THR A 62 -16.56 -13.50 -8.48
CA THR A 62 -16.87 -13.90 -7.09
C THR A 62 -18.24 -13.40 -6.62
N LEU A 63 -18.64 -12.19 -7.03
CA LEU A 63 -19.91 -11.56 -6.64
C LEU A 63 -21.11 -12.15 -7.38
N PHE A 64 -20.92 -12.52 -8.65
CA PHE A 64 -21.98 -13.04 -9.52
C PHE A 64 -22.04 -14.57 -9.61
N ARG A 65 -21.00 -15.30 -9.21
CA ARG A 65 -21.02 -16.77 -9.11
C ARG A 65 -22.20 -17.34 -8.31
N PRO A 66 -22.57 -16.81 -7.13
CA PRO A 66 -23.75 -17.32 -6.42
C PRO A 66 -25.07 -17.02 -7.15
N PHE A 67 -25.15 -15.97 -7.95
CA PHE A 67 -26.33 -15.67 -8.79
C PHE A 67 -26.43 -16.62 -9.99
N GLY A 68 -25.29 -17.02 -10.57
CA GLY A 68 -25.25 -18.05 -11.62
C GLY A 68 -25.80 -19.39 -11.14
N GLU A 69 -25.32 -19.88 -9.99
CA GLU A 69 -25.80 -21.14 -9.39
C GLU A 69 -27.28 -21.09 -8.99
N PHE A 70 -27.82 -19.90 -8.71
CA PHE A 70 -29.24 -19.73 -8.39
C PHE A 70 -30.14 -19.75 -9.64
N MET A 71 -29.63 -19.30 -10.80
CA MET A 71 -30.37 -19.31 -12.07
C MET A 71 -30.22 -20.60 -12.87
N GLU A 72 -29.20 -21.42 -12.59
CA GLU A 72 -29.04 -22.78 -13.15
C GLU A 72 -29.97 -23.83 -12.49
N LYS A 73 -30.87 -23.42 -11.59
CA LYS A 73 -31.91 -24.25 -10.97
C LYS A 73 -33.32 -23.86 -11.42
#